data_AF-A0A918YW84-F1
#
_entry.id   AF-A0A918YW84-F1
#
_cell.length_a   1.000
_cell.length_b   1.000
_cell.length_c   1.000
_cell.angle_alpha   90.00
_cell.angle_beta   90.00
_cell.angle_gamma   90.00
#
_symmetry.space_group_name_H-M   'P 1'
#
loop_
_entity.id
_entity.type
_entity.pdbx_description
1 polymer ?
#
loop_
_entity_poly.entity_id
_entity_poly.type
_entity_poly.pdbx_seq_one_letter_code
_entity_poly.pdbx_strand_id
1 'polypeptide(L)' 'MDSRVALLAGGAYRHAKPIAVLPGAEAVLAGADPAAAGVIAGDDAGELVAALTGLLVSHRVWERFPPARS' A
#
# COMPACT_ATOMS: atom_id res chain seq x y z
N MET A 1 -3.14 17.39 -6.54
CA MET A 1 -2.27 16.28 -6.11
C MET A 1 -0.86 16.57 -6.62
N ASP A 2 0.15 16.51 -5.75
CA ASP A 2 1.55 16.70 -6.14
C ASP A 2 2.07 15.42 -6.80
N SER A 3 2.70 15.53 -7.98
CA SER A 3 3.16 14.38 -8.76
C SER A 3 4.20 13.53 -8.01
N ARG A 4 4.97 14.11 -7.09
CA ARG A 4 5.98 13.41 -6.28
C ARG A 4 5.34 12.46 -5.28
N VAL A 5 4.16 12.81 -4.75
CA VAL A 5 3.42 11.96 -3.81
C VAL A 5 2.90 10.71 -4.51
N ALA A 6 2.34 10.88 -5.71
CA ALA A 6 1.92 9.75 -6.54
C ALA A 6 3.11 8.86 -6.95
N LEU A 7 4.26 9.46 -7.28
CA LEU A 7 5.50 8.70 -7.58
C LEU A 7 6.00 7.90 -6.37
N LEU A 8 5.96 8.48 -5.16
CA LEU A 8 6.35 7.79 -3.94
C LEU A 8 5.45 6.58 -3.65
N ALA A 9 4.14 6.77 -3.72
CA ALA A 9 3.17 5.69 -3.49
C ALA A 9 3.28 4.59 -4.54
N GLY A 10 3.39 4.96 -5.82
CA GLY A 10 3.63 3.99 -6.90
C GLY A 10 4.95 3.23 -6.74
N GLY A 11 6.01 3.91 -6.28
CA GLY A 11 7.28 3.28 -5.94
C GLY A 11 7.16 2.31 -4.76
N ALA A 12 6.45 2.68 -3.70
CA ALA A 12 6.17 1.79 -2.57
C ALA A 12 5.38 0.54 -3.03
N TYR A 13 4.36 0.74 -3.88
CA TYR A 13 3.54 -0.35 -4.40
C TYR A 13 4.35 -1.34 -5.25
N ARG A 14 5.14 -0.84 -6.21
CA ARG A 14 5.99 -1.68 -7.07
C ARG A 14 7.08 -2.42 -6.31
N HIS A 15 7.58 -1.85 -5.21
CA HIS A 15 8.58 -2.51 -4.36
C HIS A 15 7.96 -3.37 -3.25
N ALA A 16 6.71 -3.82 -3.44
CA ALA A 16 5.97 -4.69 -2.52
C ALA A 16 5.93 -4.18 -1.08
N LYS A 17 5.93 -2.86 -0.87
CA LYS A 17 5.74 -2.29 0.47
C LYS A 17 4.25 -2.27 0.81
N PRO A 18 3.89 -2.49 2.09
CA PRO A 18 2.54 -2.23 2.54
C PRO A 18 2.27 -0.71 2.52
N ILE A 19 1.01 -0.34 2.30
CA ILE A 19 0.56 1.05 2.17
C ILE A 19 -0.71 1.20 2.99
N ALA A 20 -0.74 2.19 3.89
CA ALA A 20 -1.96 2.60 4.59
C ALA A 20 -2.51 3.90 3.98
N VAL A 21 -3.83 3.98 3.85
CA VAL A 21 -4.55 5.11 3.24
C VAL A 21 -5.60 5.64 4.20
N LEU A 22 -5.52 6.93 4.49
CA LEU A 22 -6.50 7.67 5.27
C LEU A 22 -7.59 8.25 4.36
N PRO A 23 -8.76 8.63 4.91
CA PRO A 23 -9.85 9.19 4.12
C PRO A 23 -9.41 10.45 3.36
N GLY A 24 -9.73 10.51 2.07
CA GLY A 24 -9.37 11.61 1.18
C GLY A 24 -7.97 11.50 0.55
N ALA A 25 -7.20 10.45 0.86
CA ALA A 25 -5.90 10.17 0.25
C ALA A 25 -5.95 9.13 -0.89
N GLU A 26 -7.12 8.68 -1.30
CA GLU A 26 -7.32 7.60 -2.28
C GLU A 26 -6.73 7.96 -3.66
N ALA A 27 -6.77 9.25 -4.02
CA ALA A 27 -6.18 9.76 -5.26
C ALA A 27 -4.66 9.53 -5.37
N VAL A 28 -3.96 9.29 -4.25
CA VAL A 28 -2.54 8.93 -4.22
C VAL A 28 -2.30 7.54 -4.82
N LEU A 29 -3.29 6.64 -4.73
CA LEU A 29 -3.20 5.26 -5.23
C LEU A 29 -3.43 5.15 -6.74
N ALA A 30 -3.35 6.22 -7.54
CA ALA A 30 -3.67 6.20 -8.97
C ALA A 30 -2.88 5.18 -9.83
N GLY A 31 -1.89 4.48 -9.29
CA GLY A 31 -1.17 3.36 -9.93
C GLY A 31 -1.13 2.07 -9.09
N ALA A 32 -2.00 1.95 -8.08
CA ALA A 32 -2.12 0.82 -7.17
C ALA A 32 -3.59 0.38 -7.10
N ASP A 33 -3.85 -0.91 -7.00
CA ASP A 33 -5.19 -1.41 -6.72
C ASP A 33 -5.48 -1.26 -5.21
N PRO A 34 -6.51 -0.49 -4.80
CA PRO A 34 -6.87 -0.32 -3.38
C PRO A 34 -7.27 -1.62 -2.70
N ALA A 35 -7.67 -2.65 -3.45
CA ALA A 35 -8.01 -3.98 -2.94
C ALA A 35 -6.82 -4.95 -2.99
N ALA A 36 -5.65 -4.54 -3.49
CA ALA A 36 -4.48 -5.39 -3.52
C ALA A 36 -3.99 -5.74 -2.11
N ALA A 37 -3.44 -6.94 -1.97
CA ALA A 37 -2.79 -7.39 -0.74
C ALA A 37 -1.81 -6.31 -0.22
N GLY A 38 -1.91 -6.00 1.07
CA GLY A 38 -1.07 -5.03 1.76
C GLY A 38 -1.35 -3.56 1.46
N VAL A 39 -2.41 -3.24 0.73
CA VAL A 39 -3.02 -1.91 0.74
C VAL A 39 -4.16 -1.95 1.76
N ILE A 40 -4.10 -1.10 2.78
CA ILE A 40 -5.12 -1.02 3.84
C ILE A 40 -5.66 0.41 3.91
N ALA A 41 -6.97 0.54 4.10
CA ALA A 41 -7.65 1.82 4.23
C ALA A 41 -8.58 1.78 5.44
N GLY A 42 -8.76 2.92 6.09
CA GLY A 42 -9.53 3.07 7.31
C GLY A 42 -9.60 4.52 7.74
N ASP A 43 -10.50 4.85 8.65
CA ASP A 43 -10.71 6.19 9.20
C ASP A 43 -9.99 6.42 10.54
N ASP A 44 -9.63 5.34 11.25
CA ASP A 44 -8.78 5.41 12.44
C ASP A 44 -7.29 5.29 12.10
N ALA A 45 -6.54 6.36 12.36
CA ALA A 45 -5.11 6.41 12.08
C ALA A 45 -4.28 5.49 13.00
N GLY A 46 -4.71 5.27 14.23
CA GLY A 46 -4.01 4.40 15.19
C GLY A 46 -4.11 2.93 14.78
N GLU A 47 -5.31 2.49 14.39
CA GLU A 47 -5.53 1.14 13.84
C GLU A 47 -4.75 0.92 12.56
N LEU A 48 -4.73 1.91 11.65
CA LEU A 48 -3.95 1.82 10.42
C LEU A 48 -2.45 1.74 10.68
N VAL A 49 -1.91 2.48 11.65
CA VAL A 49 -0.49 2.39 12.03
C VAL A 49 -0.19 1.00 12.59
N ALA A 50 -1.03 0.49 13.50
CA ALA A 50 -0.83 -0.85 14.07
C ALA A 50 -0.85 -1.94 13.00
N ALA A 51 -1.84 -1.90 12.08
CA ALA A 51 -1.96 -2.84 10.97
C ALA A 51 -0.78 -2.71 9.99
N LEU A 52 -0.37 -1.49 9.64
CA LEU A 52 0.79 -1.24 8.77
C LEU A 52 2.08 -1.79 9.40
N THR A 53 2.31 -1.54 10.69
CA THR A 53 3.47 -2.06 11.41
C THR A 53 3.47 -3.59 11.46
N GLY A 54 2.30 -4.21 11.64
CA GLY A 54 2.16 -5.67 11.54
C GLY A 54 2.59 -6.21 10.17
N LEU A 55 2.18 -5.55 9.08
CA LEU A 55 2.60 -5.93 7.72
C LEU A 55 4.09 -5.69 7.46
N LEU A 56 4.68 -4.65 8.06
CA LEU A 56 6.10 -4.33 7.90
C LEU A 56 7.03 -5.43 8.45
N VAL A 57 6.58 -6.27 9.39
CA VAL A 57 7.32 -7.45 9.87
C VAL A 57 7.69 -8.40 8.73
N SER A 58 6.83 -8.51 7.72
CA SER A 58 7.07 -9.36 6.55
C SER A 58 8.08 -8.76 5.57
N HIS A 59 8.50 -7.50 5.77
CA HIS A 59 9.33 -6.66 4.89
C HIS A 59 8.77 -6.39 3.47
N ARG A 60 8.02 -7.33 2.91
CA ARG A 60 7.48 -7.34 1.56
C ARG A 60 6.12 -8.06 1.53
N VAL A 61 5.24 -7.60 0.67
CA VAL A 61 3.91 -8.18 0.42
C VAL A 61 3.94 -8.95 -0.90
N TRP A 62 4.41 -10.20 -0.85
CA TRP A 62 4.64 -11.01 -2.04
C TRP A 62 3.35 -11.59 -2.64
N GLU A 63 2.29 -11.68 -1.86
CA GLU A 63 0.95 -12.15 -2.27
C GLU A 63 0.38 -11.32 -3.43
N ARG A 64 0.87 -10.08 -3.58
CA ARG A 64 0.54 -9.18 -4.69
C ARG A 64 1.16 -9.63 -6.03
N PHE A 65 2.23 -10.43 -5.98
CA PHE A 65 3.02 -10.84 -7.15
C PHE A 65 3.12 -12.37 -7.20
N PRO A 66 2.07 -13.06 -7.66
CA PRO A 66 2.09 -14.51 -7.74
C PRO A 66 3.26 -14.97 -8.63
N PRO A 67 3.91 -16.10 -8.29
CA PRO A 67 5.00 -16.63 -9.10
C PRO A 67 4.53 -16.89 -10.52
N ALA A 68 5.41 -16.63 -11.49
CA ALA A 68 5.13 -16.92 -12.90
C ALA A 68 4.80 -18.41 -13.04
N ARG A 69 3.65 -18.72 -13.65
CA ARG A 69 3.28 -20.09 -13.97
C ARG A 69 4.18 -20.53 -15.14
N SER A 70 4.95 -21.61 -14.92
CA SER A 70 5.77 -22.26 -15.95
C SER A 70 4.92 -22.88 -17.04
#